data_AF-A0A7S4C9G5-F1
#
_entry.id   AF-A0A7S4C9G5-F1
#
_cell.length_a   1.000
_cell.length_b   1.000
_cell.length_c   1.000
_cell.angle_alpha   90.00
_cell.angle_beta   90.00
_cell.angle_gamma   90.00
#
_symmetry.space_group_name_H-M   'P 1'
#
loop_
_entity.id
_entity.type
_entity.pdbx_description
1 polymer ?
#
loop_
_entity_poly.entity_id
_entity_poly.type
_entity_poly.pdbx_seq_one_letter_code
_entity_poly.pdbx_strand_id
1 'polypeptide(L)'
;DLSSSDPAKRIAGLSTVIQLANAGHDVSEYAPTVLEKGFQAKQSPPLARRLSYHLLTLMHLSPKDREVVTGIIKADLSCTDAEVVTGALRLLTQIPDEYLLHMWPDLQVNFEGCLLHRSYKVRETAVLVARAHIRSMPNRRTGLAVYRDTVIKMLHA
;
A
#
# COMPACT_ATOMS: atom_id res chain seq x y z
N ASP A 1 -13.58 -11.03 -14.63
CA ASP A 1 -13.04 -12.20 -13.91
C ASP A 1 -11.72 -11.82 -13.24
N LEU A 2 -11.74 -11.69 -11.91
CA LEU A 2 -10.56 -11.35 -11.12
C LEU A 2 -9.58 -12.53 -10.96
N SER A 3 -10.05 -13.76 -11.21
CA SER A 3 -9.26 -14.98 -11.08
C SER A 3 -8.49 -15.34 -12.36
N SER A 4 -8.73 -14.61 -13.45
CA SER A 4 -8.17 -14.92 -14.77
C SER A 4 -6.64 -14.92 -14.76
N SER A 5 -6.04 -15.97 -15.32
CA SER A 5 -4.60 -16.04 -15.58
C SER A 5 -4.14 -15.03 -16.64
N ASP A 6 -5.05 -14.57 -17.49
CA ASP A 6 -4.81 -13.52 -18.49
C ASP A 6 -4.70 -12.14 -17.82
N PRO A 7 -3.53 -11.47 -17.91
CA PRO A 7 -3.32 -10.14 -17.34
C PRO A 7 -4.33 -9.08 -17.79
N ALA A 8 -4.73 -9.08 -19.07
CA ALA A 8 -5.63 -8.08 -19.61
C ALA A 8 -7.05 -8.27 -19.08
N LYS A 9 -7.53 -9.52 -19.03
CA LYS A 9 -8.84 -9.85 -18.44
C LYS A 9 -8.89 -9.56 -16.95
N ARG A 10 -7.78 -9.79 -16.23
CA ARG A 10 -7.68 -9.47 -14.80
C ARG A 10 -7.73 -7.96 -14.56
N ILE A 11 -6.99 -7.17 -15.35
CA ILE A 11 -7.01 -5.69 -15.28
C ILE A 11 -8.42 -5.15 -15.58
N ALA A 12 -9.07 -5.66 -16.63
CA ALA A 12 -10.44 -5.29 -16.97
C ALA A 12 -11.40 -5.63 -15.81
N GLY A 13 -11.29 -6.85 -15.26
CA GLY A 13 -12.07 -7.27 -14.09
C GLY A 13 -11.89 -6.36 -12.88
N LEU A 14 -10.63 -6.04 -12.51
CA LEU A 14 -10.33 -5.13 -11.40
C LEU A 14 -10.94 -3.75 -11.63
N SER A 15 -10.84 -3.22 -12.85
CA SER A 15 -11.40 -1.92 -13.21
C SER A 15 -12.93 -1.90 -13.08
N THR A 16 -13.61 -2.94 -13.54
CA THR A 16 -15.07 -3.07 -13.39
C THR A 16 -15.48 -3.11 -11.92
N VAL A 17 -14.79 -3.88 -11.08
CA VAL A 17 -15.14 -3.97 -9.66
C VAL A 17 -14.86 -2.65 -8.93
N ILE A 18 -13.79 -1.94 -9.29
CA ILE A 18 -13.54 -0.58 -8.79
C ILE A 18 -14.68 0.38 -9.17
N GLN A 19 -15.19 0.31 -10.41
CA GLN A 19 -16.33 1.13 -10.83
C GLN A 19 -17.59 0.82 -10.02
N LEU A 20 -17.86 -0.47 -9.74
CA LEU A 20 -18.98 -0.88 -8.89
C LEU A 20 -18.82 -0.34 -7.46
N ALA A 21 -17.63 -0.48 -6.88
CA ALA A 21 -17.34 0.05 -5.55
C ALA A 21 -17.56 1.58 -5.48
N ASN A 22 -17.09 2.32 -6.49
CA ASN A 22 -17.28 3.77 -6.60
C ASN A 22 -18.75 4.17 -6.81
N ALA A 23 -19.57 3.27 -7.37
CA ALA A 23 -21.02 3.45 -7.49
C ALA A 23 -21.78 3.06 -6.19
N GLY A 24 -21.07 2.67 -5.12
CA GLY A 24 -21.65 2.35 -3.81
C GLY A 24 -22.07 0.89 -3.65
N HIS A 25 -21.71 0.00 -4.58
CA HIS A 25 -21.94 -1.43 -4.41
C HIS A 25 -20.95 -2.03 -3.40
N ASP A 26 -21.43 -2.91 -2.52
CA ASP A 26 -20.54 -3.71 -1.68
C ASP A 26 -19.78 -4.72 -2.56
N VAL A 27 -18.46 -4.67 -2.47
CA VAL A 27 -17.53 -5.52 -3.22
C VAL A 27 -16.66 -6.37 -2.29
N SER A 28 -16.98 -6.42 -1.00
CA SER A 28 -16.16 -7.09 0.02
C SER A 28 -15.98 -8.59 -0.24
N GLU A 29 -16.93 -9.22 -0.96
CA GLU A 29 -16.84 -10.62 -1.40
C GLU A 29 -15.61 -10.92 -2.28
N TYR A 30 -15.08 -9.91 -2.98
CA TYR A 30 -13.92 -10.08 -3.86
C TYR A 30 -12.58 -10.02 -3.12
N ALA A 31 -12.56 -9.62 -1.84
CA ALA A 31 -11.32 -9.45 -1.08
C ALA A 31 -10.44 -10.71 -1.06
N PRO A 32 -10.94 -11.93 -0.80
CA PRO A 32 -10.12 -13.14 -0.81
C PRO A 32 -9.48 -13.40 -2.17
N THR A 33 -10.22 -13.21 -3.27
CA THR A 33 -9.71 -13.39 -4.63
C THR A 33 -8.64 -12.36 -4.96
N VAL A 34 -8.83 -11.11 -4.56
CA VAL A 34 -7.84 -10.04 -4.77
C VAL A 34 -6.58 -10.29 -3.96
N LEU A 35 -6.70 -10.75 -2.71
CA LEU A 35 -5.55 -11.10 -1.87
C LEU A 35 -4.77 -12.29 -2.43
N GLU A 36 -5.47 -13.33 -2.89
CA GLU A 36 -4.84 -14.53 -3.42
C GLU A 36 -4.22 -14.30 -4.81
N LYS A 37 -4.95 -13.67 -5.75
CA LYS A 37 -4.55 -13.58 -7.16
C LYS A 37 -3.94 -12.23 -7.55
N GLY A 38 -4.26 -11.16 -6.81
CA GLY A 38 -3.71 -9.83 -7.06
C GLY A 38 -2.23 -9.76 -6.72
N PHE A 39 -1.81 -10.46 -5.67
CA PHE A 39 -0.47 -10.31 -5.09
C PHE A 39 0.45 -11.53 -5.25
N GLN A 40 -0.01 -12.62 -5.89
CA GLN A 40 0.83 -13.78 -6.21
C GLN A 40 2.16 -13.34 -6.86
N ALA A 41 3.24 -13.53 -6.09
CA ALA A 41 4.54 -12.95 -6.36
C ALA A 41 5.14 -13.49 -7.67
N LYS A 42 5.82 -12.61 -8.41
CA LYS A 42 6.54 -12.78 -9.68
C LYS A 42 5.78 -12.68 -11.00
N GLN A 43 4.44 -12.72 -11.05
CA GLN A 43 3.70 -12.67 -12.34
C GLN A 43 2.60 -11.60 -12.47
N SER A 44 2.16 -10.95 -11.39
CA SER A 44 1.16 -9.87 -11.55
C SER A 44 1.79 -8.62 -12.17
N PRO A 45 1.24 -8.09 -13.28
CA PRO A 45 1.69 -6.82 -13.85
C PRO A 45 1.62 -5.69 -12.82
N PRO A 46 2.52 -4.68 -12.89
CA PRO A 46 2.49 -3.54 -11.98
C PRO A 46 1.13 -2.83 -11.92
N LEU A 47 0.44 -2.72 -13.05
CA LEU A 47 -0.90 -2.15 -13.12
C LEU A 47 -1.94 -3.00 -12.38
N ALA A 48 -1.87 -4.33 -12.54
CA ALA A 48 -2.79 -5.24 -11.85
C ALA A 48 -2.59 -5.14 -10.33
N ARG A 49 -1.34 -5.15 -9.83
CA ARG A 49 -1.06 -4.95 -8.39
C ARG A 49 -1.60 -3.62 -7.89
N ARG A 50 -1.40 -2.53 -8.63
CA ARG A 50 -1.92 -1.19 -8.27
C ARG A 50 -3.44 -1.17 -8.17
N LEU A 51 -4.14 -1.80 -9.13
CA LEU A 51 -5.59 -1.89 -9.10
C LEU A 51 -6.10 -2.81 -7.98
N SER A 52 -5.42 -3.92 -7.71
CA SER A 52 -5.72 -4.78 -6.56
C SER A 52 -5.60 -4.03 -5.25
N TYR A 53 -4.54 -3.22 -5.10
CA TYR A 53 -4.36 -2.36 -3.94
C TYR A 53 -5.46 -1.32 -3.81
N HIS A 54 -5.78 -0.59 -4.89
CA HIS A 54 -6.85 0.40 -4.85
C HIS A 54 -8.20 -0.23 -4.50
N LEU A 55 -8.52 -1.39 -5.08
CA LEU A 55 -9.75 -2.10 -4.77
C LEU A 55 -9.86 -2.49 -3.28
N LEU A 56 -8.77 -2.95 -2.67
CA LEU A 56 -8.75 -3.26 -1.23
C LEU A 56 -9.00 -2.02 -0.36
N THR A 57 -8.61 -0.82 -0.78
CA THR A 57 -8.92 0.42 -0.04
C THR A 57 -10.40 0.81 -0.08
N LEU A 58 -11.16 0.27 -1.03
CA LEU A 58 -12.60 0.50 -1.18
C LEU A 58 -13.44 -0.54 -0.42
N MET A 59 -12.80 -1.56 0.18
CA MET A 59 -13.45 -2.67 0.87
C MET A 59 -13.40 -2.53 2.40
N HIS A 60 -14.44 -3.02 3.08
CA HIS A 60 -14.38 -3.21 4.54
C HIS A 60 -13.67 -4.52 4.85
N LEU A 61 -12.35 -4.45 5.02
CA LEU A 61 -11.53 -5.64 5.27
C LEU A 61 -11.76 -6.21 6.67
N SER A 62 -11.94 -7.53 6.76
CA SER A 62 -11.96 -8.26 8.03
C SER A 62 -10.60 -8.16 8.74
N PRO A 63 -10.51 -8.36 10.07
CA PRO A 63 -9.23 -8.34 10.78
C PRO A 63 -8.18 -9.29 10.17
N LYS A 64 -8.61 -10.48 9.75
CA LYS A 64 -7.75 -11.47 9.09
C LYS A 64 -7.24 -10.98 7.73
N ASP A 65 -8.10 -10.35 6.93
CA ASP A 65 -7.70 -9.80 5.63
C ASP A 65 -6.73 -8.63 5.81
N ARG A 66 -6.92 -7.80 6.86
CA ARG A 66 -5.97 -6.73 7.20
C ARG A 66 -4.59 -7.28 7.53
N GLU A 67 -4.48 -8.37 8.30
CA GLU A 67 -3.21 -9.02 8.58
C GLU A 67 -2.50 -9.50 7.30
N VAL A 68 -3.26 -10.10 6.38
CA VAL A 68 -2.72 -10.53 5.08
C VAL A 68 -2.23 -9.34 4.27
N VAL A 69 -3.00 -8.25 4.21
CA VAL A 69 -2.60 -7.01 3.53
C VAL A 69 -1.33 -6.42 4.14
N THR A 70 -1.22 -6.37 5.47
CA THR A 70 0.00 -5.93 6.17
C THR A 70 1.20 -6.76 5.75
N GLY A 71 1.07 -8.09 5.73
CA GLY A 71 2.14 -8.99 5.29
C GLY A 71 2.57 -8.74 3.85
N ILE A 72 1.61 -8.52 2.94
CA ILE A 72 1.89 -8.21 1.54
C ILE A 72 2.62 -6.87 1.40
N ILE A 73 2.14 -5.81 2.08
CA ILE A 73 2.78 -4.49 2.03
C ILE A 73 4.20 -4.58 2.59
N LYS A 74 4.38 -5.26 3.72
CA LYS A 74 5.71 -5.46 4.33
C LYS A 74 6.69 -6.12 3.35
N ALA A 75 6.23 -7.15 2.64
CA ALA A 75 7.03 -7.81 1.62
C ALA A 75 7.37 -6.86 0.46
N ASP A 76 6.40 -6.09 -0.03
CA ASP A 76 6.62 -5.15 -1.14
C ASP A 76 7.53 -3.98 -0.76
N LEU A 77 7.44 -3.45 0.47
CA LEU A 77 8.36 -2.42 0.99
C LEU A 77 9.79 -2.94 1.12
N SER A 78 9.97 -4.26 1.22
CA SER A 78 11.28 -4.92 1.27
C SER A 78 11.79 -5.34 -0.11
N CYS A 79 11.03 -5.07 -1.17
CA CYS A 79 11.38 -5.49 -2.51
C CYS A 79 12.60 -4.73 -3.03
N THR A 80 13.44 -5.38 -3.84
CA THR A 80 14.57 -4.72 -4.51
C THR A 80 14.14 -3.88 -5.72
N ASP A 81 12.94 -4.14 -6.25
CA ASP A 81 12.33 -3.40 -7.34
C ASP A 81 11.69 -2.10 -6.84
N ALA A 82 12.22 -0.96 -7.27
CA ALA A 82 11.76 0.36 -6.86
C ALA A 82 10.31 0.64 -7.29
N GLU A 83 9.81 0.07 -8.38
CA GLU A 83 8.42 0.27 -8.80
C GLU A 83 7.44 -0.49 -7.89
N VAL A 84 7.81 -1.67 -7.42
CA VAL A 84 7.03 -2.44 -6.44
C VAL A 84 6.97 -1.68 -5.11
N VAL A 85 8.11 -1.24 -4.60
CA VAL A 85 8.18 -0.44 -3.36
C VAL A 85 7.37 0.85 -3.49
N THR A 86 7.52 1.58 -4.61
CA THR A 86 6.75 2.80 -4.87
C THR A 86 5.25 2.51 -4.92
N GLY A 87 4.84 1.38 -5.51
CA GLY A 87 3.45 0.93 -5.54
C GLY A 87 2.88 0.71 -4.14
N ALA A 88 3.61 0.02 -3.27
CA ALA A 88 3.21 -0.20 -1.88
C ALA A 88 3.13 1.11 -1.07
N LEU A 89 4.08 2.03 -1.26
CA LEU A 89 4.02 3.35 -0.61
C LEU A 89 2.81 4.16 -1.09
N ARG A 90 2.45 4.12 -2.37
CA ARG A 90 1.22 4.79 -2.87
C ARG A 90 -0.07 4.17 -2.36
N LEU A 91 -0.05 2.89 -2.00
CA LEU A 91 -1.18 2.31 -1.28
C LEU A 91 -1.24 2.91 0.11
N LEU A 92 -0.12 2.98 0.83
CA LEU A 92 -0.11 3.51 2.19
C LEU A 92 -0.71 4.91 2.27
N THR A 93 -0.48 5.79 1.27
CA THR A 93 -1.12 7.14 1.22
C THR A 93 -2.66 7.12 1.14
N GLN A 94 -3.26 6.00 0.75
CA GLN A 94 -4.70 5.84 0.55
C GLN A 94 -5.37 5.02 1.66
N ILE A 95 -4.60 4.41 2.56
CA ILE A 95 -5.15 3.65 3.68
C ILE A 95 -5.66 4.63 4.74
N PRO A 96 -6.90 4.49 5.24
CA PRO A 96 -7.39 5.37 6.30
C PRO A 96 -6.55 5.22 7.57
N ASP A 97 -6.36 6.31 8.29
CA ASP A 97 -5.48 6.40 9.48
C ASP A 97 -5.74 5.30 10.52
N GLU A 98 -7.01 4.98 10.75
CA GLU A 98 -7.42 3.93 11.70
C GLU A 98 -6.86 2.56 11.35
N TYR A 99 -6.79 2.21 10.05
CA TYR A 99 -6.20 0.97 9.59
C TYR A 99 -4.68 1.03 9.68
N LEU A 100 -4.10 2.16 9.25
CA LEU A 100 -2.65 2.35 9.28
C LEU A 100 -2.09 2.22 10.70
N LEU A 101 -2.79 2.74 11.71
CA LEU A 101 -2.43 2.62 13.12
C LEU A 101 -2.23 1.17 13.58
N HIS A 102 -3.07 0.25 13.10
CA HIS A 102 -2.95 -1.18 13.42
C HIS A 102 -1.79 -1.84 12.69
N MET A 103 -1.50 -1.42 11.46
CA MET A 103 -0.48 -2.01 10.60
C MET A 103 0.92 -1.45 10.89
N TRP A 104 0.99 -0.23 11.42
CA TRP A 104 2.23 0.53 11.56
C TRP A 104 3.34 -0.19 12.34
N PRO A 105 3.09 -0.84 13.49
CA PRO A 105 4.14 -1.53 14.24
C PRO A 105 4.89 -2.57 13.40
N ASP A 106 4.20 -3.24 12.48
CA ASP A 106 4.78 -4.28 11.62
C ASP A 106 5.51 -3.73 10.40
N LEU A 107 5.15 -2.52 9.97
CA LEU A 107 5.66 -1.87 8.76
C LEU A 107 6.77 -0.86 9.04
N GLN A 108 6.91 -0.38 10.29
CA GLN A 108 7.78 0.74 10.65
C GLN A 108 9.20 0.60 10.10
N VAL A 109 9.87 -0.53 10.37
CA VAL A 109 11.27 -0.73 9.97
C VAL A 109 11.44 -0.71 8.45
N ASN A 110 10.51 -1.34 7.72
CA ASN A 110 10.54 -1.39 6.26
C ASN A 110 10.29 -0.01 5.64
N PHE A 111 9.37 0.75 6.25
CA PHE A 111 9.08 2.12 5.85
C PHE A 111 10.26 3.06 6.11
N GLU A 112 10.93 2.95 7.25
CA GLU A 112 12.15 3.72 7.54
C GLU A 112 13.25 3.44 6.50
N GLY A 113 13.40 2.18 6.08
CA GLY A 113 14.27 1.82 4.96
C GLY A 113 13.92 2.50 3.63
N CYS A 114 12.63 2.77 3.38
CA CYS A 114 12.17 3.46 2.18
C CYS A 114 12.59 4.95 2.15
N LEU A 115 12.67 5.61 3.30
CA LEU A 115 13.13 7.01 3.42
C LEU A 115 14.61 7.16 3.07
N LEU A 116 15.39 6.11 3.31
CA LEU A 116 16.83 6.05 3.01
C LEU A 116 17.13 5.30 1.71
N HIS A 117 16.10 4.93 0.95
CA HIS A 117 16.25 4.10 -0.23
C HIS A 117 17.07 4.79 -1.32
N ARG A 118 17.84 4.02 -2.10
CA ARG A 118 18.71 4.55 -3.19
C ARG A 118 17.92 5.30 -4.28
N SER A 119 16.70 4.87 -4.57
CA SER A 119 15.83 5.51 -5.57
C SER A 119 15.17 6.77 -5.04
N TYR A 120 15.36 7.90 -5.73
CA TYR A 120 14.70 9.17 -5.43
C TYR A 120 13.16 9.01 -5.38
N LYS A 121 12.57 8.32 -6.35
CA LYS A 121 11.12 8.11 -6.45
C LYS A 121 10.54 7.40 -5.22
N VAL A 122 11.28 6.42 -4.69
CA VAL A 122 10.89 5.69 -3.47
C VAL A 122 10.94 6.63 -2.26
N ARG A 123 12.03 7.39 -2.10
CA ARG A 123 12.16 8.36 -0.99
C ARG A 123 11.07 9.41 -1.03
N GLU A 124 10.86 10.03 -2.19
CA GLU A 124 9.82 11.03 -2.41
C GLU A 124 8.43 10.48 -2.08
N THR A 125 8.11 9.27 -2.54
CA THR A 125 6.80 8.65 -2.24
C THR A 125 6.66 8.31 -0.76
N ALA A 126 7.74 7.89 -0.09
CA ALA A 126 7.74 7.67 1.36
C ALA A 126 7.50 8.98 2.11
N VAL A 127 8.05 10.10 1.65
CA VAL A 127 7.74 11.44 2.20
C VAL A 127 6.29 11.85 1.96
N LEU A 128 5.64 11.39 0.88
CA LEU A 128 4.21 11.64 0.67
C LEU A 128 3.33 10.84 1.64
N VAL A 129 3.61 9.56 1.85
CA VAL A 129 2.97 8.75 2.91
C VAL A 129 3.13 9.43 4.25
N ALA A 130 4.35 9.88 4.50
CA ALA A 130 4.69 10.56 5.71
C ALA A 130 3.79 11.79 5.97
N ARG A 131 3.69 12.66 4.97
CA ARG A 131 2.85 13.85 5.01
C ARG A 131 1.36 13.52 5.15
N ALA A 132 0.88 12.49 4.47
CA ALA A 132 -0.52 12.07 4.52
C ALA A 132 -0.95 11.66 5.95
N HIS A 133 -0.06 10.99 6.70
CA HIS A 133 -0.42 10.38 7.98
C HIS A 133 0.29 10.98 9.20
N ILE A 134 1.04 12.09 9.04
CA ILE A 134 1.87 12.69 10.10
C ILE A 134 1.11 13.02 11.40
N ARG A 135 -0.20 13.30 11.29
CA ARG A 135 -1.06 13.63 12.43
C ARG A 135 -1.53 12.39 13.21
N SER A 136 -1.57 11.25 12.54
CA SER A 136 -2.17 10.02 13.03
C SER A 136 -1.11 9.00 13.43
N MET A 137 0.16 9.21 13.08
CA MET A 137 1.27 8.38 13.56
C MET A 137 1.50 8.59 15.06
N PRO A 138 1.57 7.51 15.87
CA PRO A 138 1.71 7.61 17.32
C PRO A 138 3.07 8.21 17.68
N ASN A 139 3.06 9.18 18.59
CA ASN A 139 4.20 9.98 19.05
C ASN A 139 5.21 9.20 19.92
N ARG A 140 5.34 7.87 19.75
CA ARG A 140 6.27 7.05 20.53
C ARG A 140 7.69 7.35 20.08
N ARG A 141 8.56 7.64 21.05
CA ARG A 141 9.93 8.19 20.99
C ARG A 141 10.98 7.38 20.19
N THR A 142 10.62 6.73 19.09
CA THR A 142 11.54 5.94 18.24
C THR A 142 11.12 6.10 16.78
N GLY A 143 12.02 6.65 15.95
CA GLY A 143 11.85 6.84 14.49
C GLY A 143 11.30 8.22 14.08
N LEU A 144 10.23 8.71 14.73
CA LEU A 144 9.48 9.88 14.22
C LEU A 144 10.12 11.27 14.43
N ALA A 145 11.02 11.42 15.42
CA ALA A 145 11.81 12.65 15.58
C ALA A 145 12.84 12.81 14.45
N VAL A 146 13.49 11.70 14.08
CA VAL A 146 14.40 11.63 12.92
C VAL A 146 13.62 11.86 11.63
N TYR A 147 12.40 11.33 11.52
CA TYR A 147 11.48 11.55 10.41
C TYR A 147 11.03 13.01 10.27
N ARG A 148 10.61 13.68 11.35
CA ARG A 148 10.24 15.10 11.31
C ARG A 148 11.43 15.94 10.86
N ASP A 149 12.61 15.68 11.42
CA ASP A 149 13.81 16.45 11.09
C ASP A 149 14.36 16.14 9.69
N THR A 150 14.28 14.90 9.23
CA THR A 150 14.73 14.50 7.88
C THR A 150 13.77 15.00 6.82
N VAL A 151 12.45 14.89 7.04
CA VAL A 151 11.43 15.45 6.14
C VAL A 151 11.52 16.98 6.13
N ILE A 152 11.65 17.65 7.27
CA ILE A 152 11.85 19.11 7.30
C ILE A 152 13.13 19.52 6.57
N LYS A 153 14.26 18.81 6.78
CA LYS A 153 15.52 19.09 6.07
C LYS A 153 15.42 18.87 4.56
N MET A 154 14.69 17.84 4.10
CA MET A 154 14.50 17.56 2.66
C MET A 154 13.50 18.51 1.99
N LEU A 155 12.58 19.11 2.75
CA LEU A 155 11.59 20.06 2.21
C LEU A 155 12.09 21.51 2.17
N HIS A 156 13.15 21.81 2.91
CA HIS A 156 13.76 23.14 3.02
C HIS A 156 15.16 23.22 2.39
N ALA A 157 15.61 22.17 1.70
CA ALA A 157 16.83 22.12 0.90
C ALA A 157 16.47 22.15 -0.59
#